data_AF-A0A955F3W5-F1
#
_entry.id   AF-A0A955F3W5-F1
#
_cell.length_a   1.000
_cell.length_b   1.000
_cell.length_c   1.000
_cell.angle_alpha   90.00
_cell.angle_beta   90.00
_cell.angle_gamma   90.00
#
_symmetry.space_group_name_H-M   'P 1'
#
loop_
_entity.id
_entity.type
_entity.pdbx_description
1 polymer ?
#
loop_
_entity_poly.entity_id
_entity_poly.type
_entity_poly.pdbx_seq_one_letter_code
_entity_poly.pdbx_strand_id
1 'polypeptide(L)' 'MENLQVGMVAPDIKGQDQDGIAFKLSDYRGKVVMLDFWGHW' A
#
# COMPACT_ATOMS: atom_id res chain seq x y z
N MET A 1 8.95 15.26 4.59
CA MET A 1 9.10 13.79 4.80
C MET A 1 8.74 13.36 6.24
N GLU A 2 8.03 14.18 7.02
CA GLU A 2 7.71 13.88 8.43
C GLU A 2 6.59 12.84 8.61
N ASN A 3 5.99 12.34 7.52
CA ASN A 3 4.75 11.55 7.57
C ASN A 3 4.96 10.07 7.20
N LEU A 4 6.20 9.62 6.96
CA LEU A 4 6.56 8.25 6.59
C LEU A 4 7.54 7.65 7.62
N GLN A 5 7.07 7.55 8.86
CA GLN A 5 7.85 7.05 9.99
C GLN A 5 7.04 6.01 10.78
N VAL A 6 7.73 5.17 11.55
CA VAL A 6 7.10 4.12 12.36
C VAL A 6 6.08 4.71 13.32
N GLY A 7 4.92 4.04 13.43
CA GLY A 7 3.81 4.49 14.28
C GLY A 7 2.84 5.46 13.59
N MET A 8 3.21 6.03 12.44
CA MET A 8 2.28 6.86 11.65
C MET A 8 1.39 5.99 10.78
N VAL A 9 0.17 6.49 10.52
CA VAL A 9 -0.75 5.85 9.59
C VAL A 9 -0.17 5.94 8.18
N ALA A 10 0.05 4.77 7.55
CA ALA A 10 0.46 4.72 6.15
C ALA A 10 -0.56 5.44 5.25
N PRO A 11 -0.11 6.28 4.29
CA PRO A 11 -0.99 6.91 3.31
C PRO A 11 -1.81 5.89 2.54
N ASP A 12 -3.05 6.22 2.24
CA ASP A 12 -3.87 5.38 1.37
C ASP A 12 -3.33 5.46 -0.07
N ILE A 13 -3.10 4.29 -0.67
CA ILE A 13 -2.72 4.16 -2.09
C ILE A 13 -3.84 3.44 -2.82
N LYS A 14 -4.06 3.83 -4.07
CA LYS A 14 -5.02 3.18 -4.98
C LYS A 14 -4.26 2.67 -6.19
N GLY A 15 -4.59 1.46 -6.63
CA GLY A 15 -3.95 0.85 -7.79
C GLY A 15 -4.78 -0.28 -8.35
N GLN A 16 -4.22 -0.91 -9.38
CA GLN A 16 -4.67 -2.22 -9.86
C GLN A 16 -3.57 -3.23 -9.53
N ASP A 17 -3.95 -4.41 -9.09
CA ASP A 17 -3.01 -5.52 -8.95
C ASP A 17 -2.68 -6.15 -10.32
N GLN A 18 -1.88 -7.22 -10.29
CA GLN A 18 -1.45 -7.94 -11.49
C GLN A 18 -2.60 -8.60 -12.27
N ASP A 19 -3.75 -8.81 -11.64
CA ASP A 19 -4.95 -9.38 -12.25
C ASP A 19 -5.93 -8.28 -12.72
N GLY A 20 -5.52 -7.01 -12.64
CA GLY A 20 -6.34 -5.85 -13.00
C GLY A 20 -7.40 -5.49 -11.96
N ILE A 21 -7.37 -6.11 -10.78
CA ILE A 21 -8.35 -5.85 -9.72
C ILE A 21 -7.97 -4.55 -9.03
N ALA A 22 -8.91 -3.60 -9.01
CA ALA A 22 -8.73 -2.35 -8.30
C ALA A 22 -8.65 -2.60 -6.79
N PHE A 23 -7.66 -2.01 -6.13
CA PHE A 23 -7.49 -2.09 -4.69
C PHE A 23 -7.15 -0.73 -4.09
N LYS A 24 -7.43 -0.59 -2.79
CA LYS A 24 -6.86 0.43 -1.91
C LYS A 24 -6.11 -0.23 -0.77
N LEU A 25 -5.05 0.40 -0.27
CA LEU A 25 -4.36 -0.12 0.92
C LEU A 25 -5.29 -0.21 2.14
N SER A 26 -6.20 0.76 2.28
CA SER A 26 -7.22 0.76 3.34
C SER A 26 -8.19 -0.43 3.29
N ASP A 27 -8.34 -1.13 2.17
CA ASP A 27 -9.19 -2.33 2.07
C ASP A 27 -8.63 -3.51 2.91
N TYR A 28 -7.35 -3.45 3.28
CA TYR A 28 -6.65 -4.49 4.05
C TYR A 28 -6.57 -4.21 5.56
N ARG A 29 -7.30 -3.22 6.09
CA ARG A 29 -7.33 -2.93 7.53
C ARG A 29 -7.73 -4.18 8.34
N GLY A 30 -7.08 -4.36 9.49
CA GLY A 30 -7.23 -5.56 10.33
C GLY A 30 -6.29 -6.72 9.98
N LYS A 31 -5.52 -6.61 8.89
CA LYS A 31 -4.43 -7.55 8.54
C LYS A 31 -3.06 -6.90 8.75
N VAL A 32 -2.05 -7.72 8.97
CA VAL A 32 -0.64 -7.30 8.80
C VAL A 32 -0.35 -7.30 7.31
N VAL A 33 0.14 -6.18 6.78
CA VAL A 33 0.37 -5.97 5.35
C VAL A 33 1.81 -5.52 5.14
N MET A 34 2.50 -6.15 4.19
CA MET A 34 3.81 -5.73 3.71
C MET A 34 3.65 -5.21 2.28
N LEU A 35 4.17 -4.01 2.02
CA LEU A 35 4.21 -3.42 0.68
C LEU A 35 5.65 -3.43 0.18
N ASP A 36 5.86 -3.98 -1.01
CA ASP A 36 7.13 -3.99 -1.73
C ASP A 36 6.99 -3.16 -3.01
N PHE A 37 7.87 -2.20 -3.21
CA PHE A 37 7.88 -1.31 -4.37
C PHE A 37 9.01 -1.72 -5.31
N TRP A 38 8.65 -2.30 -6.45
CA TRP A 38 9.58 -2.80 -7.46
C TRP A 38 9.05 -2.52 -8.88
N GLY A 39 9.91 -2.71 -9.89
CA GLY A 39 9.54 -2.50 -11.29
C GLY A 39 10.57 -3.10 -12.26
N HIS A 40 10.13 -3.31 -13.50
CA HIS A 40 11.00 -3.66 -14.62
C HIS A 40 11.38 -2.40 -15.41
N TRP A 41 12.52 -2.44 -16.09
CA TRP A 41 13.07 -1.34 -16.89
C TRP A 41 12.63 -1.48 -18.35
#